data_AF-A0AAW5P3Q6-F1
#
_entry.id   AF-A0AAW5P3Q6-F1
#
_cell.length_a   1.000
_cell.length_b   1.000
_cell.length_c   1.000
_cell.angle_alpha   90.00
_cell.angle_beta   90.00
_cell.angle_gamma   90.00
#
_symmetry.space_group_name_H-M   'P 1'
#
loop_
_entity.id
_entity.type
_entity.pdbx_description
1 polymer ?
#
loop_
_entity_poly.entity_id
_entity_poly.type
_entity_poly.pdbx_seq_one_letter_code
_entity_poly.pdbx_strand_id
1 'polypeptide(L)'
;MTDATSDAPYEAPFMTPADLSERARELREDAGLTQRDLADKIECSTSTISKAENYHEGDGMISARITIIETLADETVEGPLYR
;
A
#
# COMPACT_ATOMS: atom_id res chain seq x y z
N MET A 1 -28.18 21.02 -15.80
CA MET A 1 -27.52 22.11 -15.06
C MET A 1 -27.01 21.51 -13.77
N THR A 2 -25.69 21.35 -13.70
CA THR A 2 -24.84 21.11 -12.52
C THR A 2 -25.46 20.34 -11.36
N ASP A 3 -25.30 19.01 -11.38
CA ASP A 3 -25.38 18.20 -10.18
C ASP A 3 -24.21 18.58 -9.27
N ALA A 4 -24.52 18.83 -8.00
CA ALA A 4 -23.61 19.46 -7.06
C ALA A 4 -22.51 18.46 -6.67
N THR A 5 -21.28 18.75 -7.08
CA THR A 5 -20.07 18.12 -6.54
C THR A 5 -20.08 18.29 -5.02
N SER A 6 -20.26 17.17 -4.31
CA SER A 6 -20.12 17.12 -2.86
C SER A 6 -18.64 17.28 -2.52
N ASP A 7 -18.22 18.52 -2.27
CA ASP A 7 -16.93 18.90 -1.68
C ASP A 7 -16.88 18.47 -0.18
N ALA A 8 -16.95 17.16 0.07
CA ALA A 8 -16.40 16.63 1.30
C ALA A 8 -14.87 16.61 1.12
N PRO A 9 -14.07 17.21 2.01
CA PRO A 9 -12.63 17.03 1.94
C PRO A 9 -12.36 15.52 2.01
N TYR A 10 -11.73 14.98 0.96
CA TYR A 10 -11.23 13.61 0.95
C TYR A 10 -10.11 13.54 1.99
N GLU A 11 -10.47 13.34 3.25
CA GLU A 11 -9.52 12.90 4.26
C GLU A 11 -9.21 11.45 3.92
N ALA A 12 -8.07 11.24 3.24
CA ALA A 12 -7.55 9.90 3.03
C ALA A 12 -7.52 9.19 4.40
N PRO A 13 -8.10 7.99 4.51
CA PRO A 13 -8.17 7.30 5.79
C PRO A 13 -6.75 7.11 6.35
N PHE A 14 -6.53 7.55 7.59
CA PHE A 14 -5.30 7.22 8.32
C PHE A 14 -5.16 5.69 8.39
N MET A 15 -4.03 5.16 7.92
CA MET A 15 -3.71 3.73 7.95
C MET A 15 -2.53 3.47 8.87
N THR A 16 -2.69 2.58 9.85
CA THR A 16 -1.57 2.15 10.69
C THR A 16 -0.57 1.32 9.86
N PRO A 17 0.67 1.12 10.34
CA PRO A 17 1.62 0.21 9.67
C PRO A 17 1.10 -1.21 9.47
N ALA A 18 0.20 -1.68 10.36
CA ALA A 18 -0.47 -2.97 10.21
C ALA A 18 -1.46 -2.94 9.04
N ASP A 19 -2.29 -1.90 8.94
CA ASP A 19 -3.26 -1.73 7.85
C ASP A 19 -2.54 -1.61 6.49
N LEU A 20 -1.40 -0.92 6.44
CA LEU A 20 -0.57 -0.83 5.22
C LEU A 20 -0.02 -2.21 4.81
N SER A 21 0.31 -3.06 5.78
CA SER A 21 0.81 -4.41 5.52
C SER A 21 -0.28 -5.31 4.96
N GLU A 22 -1.47 -5.26 5.56
CA GLU A 22 -2.65 -6.01 5.11
C GLU A 22 -3.08 -5.56 3.72
N ARG A 23 -3.23 -4.25 3.50
CA ARG A 23 -3.61 -3.69 2.19
C ARG A 23 -2.62 -4.05 1.08
N ALA A 24 -1.31 -3.98 1.37
CA ALA A 24 -0.28 -4.38 0.40
C ALA A 24 -0.42 -5.85 -0.02
N ARG A 25 -0.72 -6.74 0.94
CA ARG A 25 -0.95 -8.17 0.68
C ARG A 25 -2.23 -8.39 -0.13
N GLU A 26 -3.33 -7.74 0.24
CA GLU A 26 -4.62 -7.87 -0.45
C GLU A 26 -4.52 -7.43 -1.90
N LEU A 27 -3.94 -6.25 -2.16
CA LEU A 27 -3.73 -5.75 -3.53
C LEU A 27 -2.90 -6.72 -4.38
N ARG A 28 -1.88 -7.36 -3.79
CA ARG A 28 -1.08 -8.38 -4.50
C ARG A 28 -1.94 -9.60 -4.85
N GLU A 29 -2.73 -10.08 -3.91
CA GLU A 29 -3.58 -11.26 -4.09
C GLU A 29 -4.70 -11.00 -5.10
N ASP A 30 -5.32 -9.83 -5.05
CA ASP A 30 -6.34 -9.38 -6.01
C ASP A 30 -5.77 -9.22 -7.42
N ALA A 31 -4.51 -8.80 -7.54
CA ALA A 31 -3.78 -8.76 -8.80
C ALA A 31 -3.34 -10.16 -9.31
N GLY A 32 -3.57 -11.22 -8.53
CA GLY A 32 -3.18 -12.59 -8.88
C GLY A 32 -1.66 -12.82 -8.89
N LEU A 33 -0.88 -11.99 -8.18
CA LEU A 33 0.58 -12.04 -8.19
C LEU A 33 1.11 -12.90 -7.04
N THR A 34 2.17 -13.66 -7.29
CA THR A 34 3.00 -14.19 -6.21
C THR A 34 3.87 -13.08 -5.62
N GLN A 35 4.44 -13.31 -4.43
CA GLN A 35 5.42 -12.37 -3.85
C GLN A 35 6.66 -12.20 -4.75
N ARG A 36 7.01 -13.22 -5.55
CA ARG A 36 8.11 -13.11 -6.52
C ARG A 36 7.74 -12.21 -7.68
N ASP A 37 6.55 -12.37 -8.25
CA ASP A 37 6.08 -11.54 -9.37
C ASP A 37 6.02 -10.06 -8.96
N LEU A 38 5.53 -9.78 -7.74
CA LEU A 38 5.54 -8.42 -7.20
C LEU A 38 6.97 -7.90 -7.00
N ALA A 39 7.87 -8.72 -6.44
CA ALA A 39 9.26 -8.33 -6.24
C ALA A 39 9.96 -7.97 -7.56
N ASP A 40 9.74 -8.78 -8.60
CA ASP A 40 10.26 -8.53 -9.95
C ASP A 40 9.65 -7.25 -10.54
N LYS A 41 8.34 -7.00 -10.30
CA LYS A 41 7.64 -5.80 -10.77
C LYS A 41 8.15 -4.49 -10.16
N ILE A 42 8.53 -4.49 -8.88
CA ILE A 42 9.04 -3.29 -8.18
C ILE A 42 10.56 -3.30 -7.98
N GLU A 43 11.27 -4.18 -8.69
CA GLU A 43 12.74 -4.30 -8.68
C GLU A 43 13.33 -4.46 -7.27
N CYS A 44 12.74 -5.31 -6.43
CA CYS A 44 13.22 -5.60 -5.08
C CYS A 44 13.37 -7.11 -4.83
N SER A 45 13.80 -7.47 -3.61
CA SER A 45 13.91 -8.88 -3.25
C SER A 45 12.55 -9.45 -2.81
N THR A 46 12.28 -10.72 -3.10
CA THR A 46 11.10 -11.43 -2.55
C THR A 46 11.07 -11.37 -1.01
N SER A 47 12.25 -11.32 -0.35
CA SER A 47 12.33 -11.16 1.11
C SER A 47 11.85 -9.80 1.61
N THR A 48 11.99 -8.75 0.79
CA THR A 48 11.46 -7.41 1.09
C THR A 48 9.93 -7.44 1.06
N ILE A 49 9.35 -8.07 0.04
CA ILE A 49 7.89 -8.25 -0.06
C ILE A 49 7.35 -9.04 1.14
N SER A 50 7.98 -10.17 1.45
CA SER A 50 7.57 -11.00 2.58
C SER A 50 7.62 -10.26 3.92
N LYS A 51 8.60 -9.36 4.13
CA LYS A 51 8.65 -8.52 5.34
C LYS A 51 7.59 -7.42 5.33
N ALA A 52 7.35 -6.79 4.18
CA ALA A 52 6.35 -5.74 4.05
C ALA A 52 4.91 -6.26 4.35
N GLU A 53 4.60 -7.47 3.89
CA GLU A 53 3.31 -8.15 4.07
C GLU A 53 3.15 -8.86 5.43
N ASN A 54 4.20 -8.90 6.25
CA ASN A 54 4.18 -9.54 7.56
C ASN A 54 4.60 -8.55 8.64
N TYR A 55 3.66 -7.69 9.03
CA TYR A 55 3.90 -6.61 9.99
C TYR A 55 4.47 -7.09 11.33
N HIS A 56 5.54 -6.40 11.75
CA HIS A 56 6.05 -6.44 13.11
C HIS A 56 6.28 -5.00 13.58
N GLU A 57 6.00 -4.73 14.85
CA GLU A 57 6.24 -3.40 15.43
C GLU A 57 7.73 -3.00 15.26
N GLY A 58 7.96 -1.83 14.68
CA GLY A 58 9.31 -1.30 14.46
C GLY A 58 10.10 -1.92 13.29
N ASP A 59 9.46 -2.65 12.37
CA ASP A 59 10.15 -3.33 11.26
C ASP A 59 10.74 -2.42 10.17
N GLY A 60 10.39 -1.13 10.16
CA GLY A 60 10.88 -0.16 9.18
C GLY A 60 10.37 -0.38 7.76
N MET A 61 9.30 -1.16 7.56
CA MET A 61 8.78 -1.51 6.22
C MET A 61 7.72 -0.54 5.68
N ILE A 62 7.49 0.61 6.32
CA ILE A 62 6.47 1.59 5.91
C ILE A 62 6.62 2.00 4.44
N SER A 63 7.82 2.42 4.01
CA SER A 63 8.05 2.85 2.63
C SER A 63 7.80 1.72 1.62
N ALA A 64 8.20 0.49 1.94
CA ALA A 64 7.95 -0.65 1.06
C ALA A 64 6.45 -0.93 0.89
N ARG A 65 5.66 -0.81 1.97
CA ARG A 65 4.20 -0.98 1.91
C ARG A 65 3.54 0.10 1.04
N ILE A 66 3.95 1.36 1.20
CA ILE A 66 3.47 2.47 0.37
C ILE A 66 3.79 2.21 -1.10
N THR A 67 5.04 1.84 -1.43
CA THR A 67 5.42 1.53 -2.82
C THR A 67 4.57 0.41 -3.41
N ILE A 68 4.27 -0.65 -2.65
CA ILE A 68 3.38 -1.73 -3.12
C ILE A 68 1.98 -1.20 -3.40
N ILE A 69 1.40 -0.45 -2.47
CA ILE A 69 0.05 0.10 -2.61
C ILE A 69 -0.03 1.04 -3.82
N GLU A 70 0.90 1.97 -3.96
CA GLU A 70 0.94 2.90 -5.10
C GLU A 70 1.08 2.16 -6.44
N THR A 71 1.94 1.14 -6.47
CA THR A 71 2.18 0.34 -7.69
C THR A 71 0.96 -0.47 -8.11
N LEU A 72 0.18 -0.98 -7.16
CA LEU A 72 -0.91 -1.93 -7.44
C LEU A 72 -2.29 -1.27 -7.49
N ALA A 73 -2.51 -0.19 -6.74
CA ALA A 73 -3.75 0.57 -6.76
C ALA A 73 -3.80 1.61 -7.89
N ASP A 74 -2.66 1.93 -8.52
CA ASP A 74 -2.53 3.06 -9.47
C ASP A 74 -3.00 4.39 -8.86
N GLU A 75 -2.81 4.52 -7.55
CA GLU A 75 -3.19 5.68 -6.73
C GLU A 75 -1.95 6.20 -5.99
N THR A 76 -1.76 7.52 -5.95
CA THR A 76 -0.75 8.14 -5.07
C THR A 76 -1.26 8.12 -3.64
N VAL A 77 -0.44 7.65 -2.70
CA VAL A 77 -0.84 7.72 -1.31
C VAL A 77 -0.33 9.04 -0.69
N GLU A 78 -1.24 10.03 -0.63
CA GLU A 78 -0.94 11.39 -0.19
C GLU A 78 -0.80 11.53 1.34
N GLY A 79 0.24 12.26 1.78
CA GLY A 79 0.48 12.66 3.17
C GLY A 79 1.28 11.63 4.00
N PRO A 80 1.74 11.99 5.22
CA PRO A 80 2.30 11.00 6.12
C PRO A 80 1.15 10.11 6.60
N LEU A 81 0.98 8.95 5.95
CA LEU A 81 0.07 7.90 6.40
C LEU A 81 0.38 7.40 7.82
N TYR A 82 1.52 7.80 8.39
CA TYR A 82 2.11 7.25 9.59
C TYR A 82 2.59 8.38 10.51
N ARG A 83 2.55 8.13 11.82
CA ARG A 83 3.12 8.99 12.85
C ARG A 83 4.21 8.25 13.61
#